data_AF-A0A0L6JQ79-F1
#
_entry.id   AF-A0A0L6JQ79-F1
#
_cell.length_a   1.000
_cell.length_b   1.000
_cell.length_c   1.000
_cell.angle_alpha   90.00
_cell.angle_beta   90.00
_cell.angle_gamma   90.00
#
_symmetry.space_group_name_H-M   'P 1'
#
loop_
_entity.id
_entity.type
_entity.pdbx_description
1 polymer ?
#
loop_
_entity_poly.entity_id
_entity_poly.type
_entity_poly.pdbx_seq_one_letter_code
_entity_poly.pdbx_strand_id
1 'polypeptide(L)'
;MPKQQIKRSYFDTFQEIVKERKELIDKKISNVRKNGIPQGNDGYLYHSLSTGYRVLAVGEILYGKDYKKAKEYFYLSAKMNEYLLALIDKGDEQISTDFASMHEYKSIYAALLSDNIELAVSIAKLLGGRPEIEKDDFDAFYISGYLLKYLLLEQEEEASPYLAKLEKQLTKKNNTYYSSLLEIYRAIYNKDKKEIEDGIKKLLNGHRALKDFKSSENEFLSIEGLGILKLLQNRGINIAIEDDLLPLKFLEKDDLVYPEIDYFVK
;
A
#
# COMPACT_ATOMS: atom_id res chain seq x y z
N MET A 1 -7.08 45.00 -4.11
CA MET A 1 -7.08 43.93 -3.08
C MET A 1 -7.02 42.59 -3.78
N PRO A 2 -5.98 41.77 -3.58
CA PRO A 2 -5.94 40.42 -4.13
C PRO A 2 -7.04 39.60 -3.46
N LYS A 3 -7.92 38.97 -4.26
CA LYS A 3 -8.91 38.02 -3.74
C LYS A 3 -8.13 36.84 -3.15
N GLN A 4 -8.22 36.63 -1.84
CA GLN A 4 -7.77 35.39 -1.22
C GLN A 4 -8.53 34.24 -1.90
N GLN A 5 -7.80 33.46 -2.72
CA GLN A 5 -8.32 32.20 -3.24
C GLN A 5 -8.57 31.30 -2.03
N ILE A 6 -9.85 31.02 -1.75
CA ILE A 6 -10.23 30.01 -0.76
C ILE A 6 -9.64 28.70 -1.26
N LYS A 7 -8.60 28.21 -0.57
CA LYS A 7 -7.96 26.95 -0.87
C LYS A 7 -8.97 25.85 -0.52
N ARG A 8 -9.59 25.24 -1.53
CA ARG A 8 -10.48 24.07 -1.35
C ARG A 8 -9.70 22.98 -0.60
N SER A 9 -10.36 22.29 0.34
CA SER A 9 -9.74 21.16 1.01
C SER A 9 -9.60 19.98 0.03
N TYR A 10 -8.69 19.04 0.31
CA TYR A 10 -8.52 17.86 -0.54
C TYR A 10 -9.82 17.02 -0.57
N PHE A 11 -10.52 16.95 0.56
CA PHE A 11 -11.88 16.39 0.66
C PHE A 11 -12.84 16.99 -0.37
N ASP A 12 -12.90 18.32 -0.49
CA ASP A 12 -13.84 19.00 -1.40
C ASP A 12 -13.59 18.69 -2.88
N THR A 13 -12.36 18.32 -3.24
CA THR A 13 -11.98 18.01 -4.63
C THR A 13 -11.81 16.51 -4.88
N PHE A 14 -11.94 15.65 -3.87
CA PHE A 14 -11.59 14.24 -4.03
C PHE A 14 -12.51 13.51 -5.02
N GLN A 15 -13.80 13.85 -5.08
CA GLN A 15 -14.71 13.28 -6.08
C GLN A 15 -14.31 13.64 -7.52
N GLU A 16 -13.86 14.88 -7.74
CA GLU A 16 -13.33 15.32 -9.05
C GLU A 16 -12.04 14.56 -9.39
N ILE A 17 -11.14 14.40 -8.41
CA ILE A 17 -9.90 13.61 -8.56
C ILE A 17 -10.22 12.17 -8.94
N VAL A 18 -11.19 11.50 -8.29
CA VAL A 18 -11.57 10.12 -8.63
C VAL A 18 -12.04 10.03 -10.09
N LYS A 19 -12.87 10.98 -10.54
CA LYS A 19 -13.35 11.02 -11.93
C LYS A 19 -12.19 11.20 -12.92
N GLU A 20 -11.31 12.18 -12.68
CA GLU A 20 -10.15 12.44 -13.52
C GLU A 20 -9.21 11.23 -13.58
N ARG A 21 -9.00 10.54 -12.45
CA ARG A 21 -8.15 9.34 -12.40
C ARG A 21 -8.72 8.20 -13.24
N LYS A 22 -10.04 8.01 -13.21
CA LYS A 22 -10.71 7.01 -14.05
C LYS A 22 -10.48 7.29 -15.54
N GLU A 23 -10.75 8.51 -15.98
CA GLU A 23 -10.55 8.93 -17.38
C GLU A 23 -9.08 8.78 -17.81
N LEU A 24 -8.13 9.12 -16.94
CA LEU A 24 -6.70 8.96 -17.20
C LEU A 24 -6.28 7.49 -17.32
N ILE A 25 -6.79 6.61 -16.47
CA ILE A 25 -6.53 5.15 -16.54
C ILE A 25 -7.08 4.61 -17.86
N ASP A 26 -8.34 4.90 -18.19
CA ASP A 26 -9.00 4.42 -19.41
C ASP A 26 -8.23 4.87 -20.67
N LYS A 27 -7.79 6.13 -20.68
CA LYS A 27 -6.94 6.67 -21.76
C LYS A 27 -5.61 5.93 -21.86
N LYS A 28 -4.94 5.66 -20.73
CA LYS A 28 -3.66 4.94 -20.71
C LYS A 28 -3.82 3.51 -21.22
N ILE A 29 -4.80 2.77 -20.72
CA ILE A 29 -5.09 1.40 -21.16
C ILE A 29 -5.44 1.38 -22.66
N SER A 30 -6.30 2.28 -23.12
CA SER A 30 -6.62 2.38 -24.55
C SER A 30 -5.39 2.69 -25.40
N ASN A 31 -4.47 3.53 -24.92
CA ASN A 31 -3.24 3.84 -25.63
C ASN A 31 -2.32 2.61 -25.70
N VAL A 32 -2.15 1.88 -24.60
CA VAL A 32 -1.31 0.68 -24.56
C VAL A 32 -1.88 -0.40 -25.47
N ARG A 33 -3.20 -0.62 -25.48
CA ARG A 33 -3.83 -1.59 -26.40
C ARG A 33 -3.64 -1.24 -27.88
N LYS A 34 -3.60 0.06 -28.22
CA LYS A 34 -3.46 0.51 -29.62
C LYS A 34 -2.01 0.57 -30.09
N ASN A 35 -1.12 1.03 -29.21
CA ASN A 35 0.24 1.45 -29.57
C ASN A 35 1.32 0.62 -28.87
N GLY A 36 0.95 -0.33 -28.01
CA GLY A 36 1.86 -1.03 -27.13
C GLY A 36 2.34 -0.17 -25.95
N ILE A 37 3.22 -0.74 -25.13
CA ILE A 37 3.88 -0.02 -24.04
C ILE A 37 4.93 0.93 -24.65
N PRO A 38 4.92 2.24 -24.31
CA PRO A 38 5.93 3.17 -24.81
C PRO A 38 7.34 2.78 -24.34
N GLN A 39 8.31 2.73 -25.25
CA GLN A 39 9.71 2.46 -24.90
C GLN A 39 10.25 3.48 -23.89
N GLY A 40 10.93 3.01 -22.86
CA GLY A 40 11.55 3.84 -21.82
C GLY A 40 10.58 4.56 -20.87
N ASN A 41 9.29 4.22 -20.88
CA ASN A 41 8.28 4.82 -19.98
C ASN A 41 7.31 3.78 -19.39
N ASP A 42 7.73 2.52 -19.40
CA ASP A 42 7.01 1.37 -18.87
C ASP A 42 6.92 1.41 -17.34
N GLY A 43 8.02 1.66 -16.63
CA GLY A 43 8.04 1.76 -15.16
C GLY A 43 7.04 2.79 -14.61
N TYR A 44 7.05 4.00 -15.19
CA TYR A 44 6.11 5.06 -14.83
C TYR A 44 4.65 4.71 -15.17
N LEU A 45 4.40 4.00 -16.27
CA LEU A 45 3.07 3.54 -16.64
C LEU A 45 2.50 2.61 -15.55
N TYR A 46 3.25 1.58 -15.16
CA TYR A 46 2.83 0.64 -14.10
C TYR A 46 2.60 1.36 -12.76
N HIS A 47 3.57 2.18 -12.32
CA HIS A 47 3.46 2.94 -11.08
C HIS A 47 2.25 3.89 -11.08
N SER A 48 2.00 4.57 -12.21
CA SER A 48 0.88 5.49 -12.33
C SER A 48 -0.47 4.78 -12.39
N LEU A 49 -0.56 3.61 -13.04
CA LEU A 49 -1.75 2.77 -12.99
C LEU A 49 -1.99 2.24 -11.57
N SER A 50 -0.94 1.77 -10.89
CA SER A 50 -0.99 1.32 -9.49
C SER A 50 -1.59 2.39 -8.57
N THR A 51 -1.03 3.60 -8.63
CA THR A 51 -1.50 4.75 -7.84
C THR A 51 -2.93 5.15 -8.22
N GLY A 52 -3.24 5.16 -9.51
CA GLY A 52 -4.58 5.50 -10.00
C GLY A 52 -5.65 4.53 -9.47
N TYR A 53 -5.40 3.22 -9.54
CA TYR A 53 -6.33 2.22 -9.03
C TYR A 53 -6.52 2.33 -7.51
N ARG A 54 -5.47 2.66 -6.75
CA ARG A 54 -5.58 2.90 -5.31
C ARG A 54 -6.53 4.07 -5.01
N VAL A 55 -6.44 5.16 -5.76
CA VAL A 55 -7.36 6.30 -5.64
C VAL A 55 -8.80 5.88 -5.98
N LEU A 56 -9.00 5.10 -7.05
CA LEU A 56 -10.33 4.58 -7.40
C LEU A 56 -10.90 3.68 -6.30
N ALA A 57 -10.08 2.83 -5.68
CA ALA A 57 -10.52 1.97 -4.58
C ALA A 57 -11.07 2.78 -3.40
N VAL A 58 -10.35 3.83 -2.98
CA VAL A 58 -10.82 4.74 -1.93
C VAL A 58 -12.08 5.49 -2.37
N GLY A 59 -12.16 5.90 -3.65
CA GLY A 59 -13.36 6.49 -4.22
C GLY A 59 -14.61 5.61 -4.12
N GLU A 60 -14.49 4.31 -4.43
CA GLU A 60 -15.60 3.35 -4.31
C GLU A 60 -16.03 3.14 -2.85
N ILE A 61 -15.09 3.18 -1.88
CA ILE A 61 -15.43 3.10 -0.45
C ILE A 61 -16.20 4.35 0.01
N LEU A 62 -15.76 5.53 -0.38
CA LEU A 62 -16.34 6.78 0.10
C LEU A 62 -17.66 7.12 -0.58
N TYR A 63 -17.71 7.02 -1.90
CA TYR A 63 -18.83 7.52 -2.71
C TYR A 63 -19.72 6.40 -3.23
N GLY A 64 -19.11 5.30 -3.71
CA GLY A 64 -19.86 4.17 -4.27
C GLY A 64 -20.49 3.27 -3.20
N LYS A 65 -19.89 3.21 -2.00
CA LYS A 65 -20.16 2.19 -0.98
C LYS A 65 -20.03 0.77 -1.52
N ASP A 66 -19.24 0.60 -2.57
CA ASP A 66 -18.99 -0.65 -3.27
C ASP A 66 -17.62 -1.22 -2.85
N TYR A 67 -17.66 -1.95 -1.73
CA TYR A 67 -16.48 -2.58 -1.15
C TYR A 67 -15.90 -3.66 -2.05
N LYS A 68 -16.75 -4.38 -2.80
CA LYS A 68 -16.31 -5.40 -3.74
C LYS A 68 -15.49 -4.78 -4.88
N LYS A 69 -16.01 -3.71 -5.47
CA LYS A 69 -15.29 -2.96 -6.51
C LYS A 69 -13.99 -2.34 -5.98
N ALA A 70 -14.01 -1.82 -4.76
CA ALA A 70 -12.81 -1.31 -4.13
C ALA A 70 -11.72 -2.39 -3.99
N LYS A 71 -12.07 -3.62 -3.59
CA LYS A 71 -11.13 -4.75 -3.54
C LYS A 71 -10.58 -5.13 -4.91
N GLU A 72 -11.41 -5.10 -5.96
CA GLU A 72 -10.95 -5.29 -7.35
C GLU A 72 -9.94 -4.22 -7.77
N TYR A 73 -10.14 -2.96 -7.38
CA TYR A 73 -9.16 -1.90 -7.65
C TYR A 73 -7.89 -2.05 -6.83
N PHE A 74 -7.96 -2.48 -5.57
CA PHE A 74 -6.76 -2.81 -4.80
C PHE A 74 -5.99 -3.99 -5.41
N TYR A 75 -6.69 -5.00 -5.95
CA TYR A 75 -6.07 -6.09 -6.70
C TYR A 75 -5.31 -5.55 -7.91
N LEU A 76 -5.97 -4.72 -8.74
CA LEU A 76 -5.35 -4.13 -9.91
C LEU A 76 -4.14 -3.25 -9.54
N SER A 77 -4.24 -2.46 -8.46
CA SER A 77 -3.14 -1.66 -7.92
C SER A 77 -1.94 -2.54 -7.57
N ALA A 78 -2.16 -3.59 -6.77
CA ALA A 78 -1.11 -4.53 -6.39
C ALA A 78 -0.53 -5.28 -7.60
N LYS A 79 -1.36 -5.71 -8.56
CA LYS A 79 -0.93 -6.39 -9.78
C LYS A 79 -0.03 -5.54 -10.66
N MET A 80 -0.30 -4.24 -10.80
CA MET A 80 0.61 -3.36 -11.55
C MET A 80 2.01 -3.34 -10.93
N ASN A 81 2.08 -3.29 -9.59
CA ASN A 81 3.35 -3.33 -8.88
C ASN A 81 4.02 -4.71 -8.94
N GLU A 82 3.26 -5.82 -8.84
CA GLU A 82 3.81 -7.17 -9.05
C GLU A 82 4.45 -7.31 -10.43
N TYR A 83 3.76 -6.86 -11.50
CA TYR A 83 4.32 -6.91 -12.85
C TYR A 83 5.60 -6.08 -12.97
N LEU A 84 5.59 -4.85 -12.46
CA LEU A 84 6.75 -3.97 -12.46
C LEU A 84 7.96 -4.61 -11.78
N LEU A 85 7.75 -5.12 -10.56
CA LEU A 85 8.79 -5.79 -9.80
C LEU A 85 9.32 -7.04 -10.51
N ALA A 86 8.42 -7.84 -11.12
CA ALA A 86 8.81 -9.04 -11.85
C ALA A 86 9.61 -8.75 -13.13
N LEU A 87 9.34 -7.63 -13.81
CA LEU A 87 10.12 -7.21 -14.97
C LEU A 87 11.53 -6.76 -14.57
N ILE A 88 11.63 -6.00 -13.47
CA ILE A 88 12.93 -5.58 -12.92
C ILE A 88 13.74 -6.79 -12.47
N ASP A 89 13.12 -7.76 -11.78
CA ASP A 89 13.77 -8.99 -11.31
C ASP A 89 14.31 -9.85 -12.47
N LYS A 90 13.64 -9.82 -13.62
CA LYS A 90 14.09 -10.46 -14.86
C LYS A 90 15.20 -9.71 -15.59
N GLY A 91 15.61 -8.54 -15.09
CA GLY A 91 16.67 -7.73 -15.69
C GLY A 91 16.21 -6.91 -16.90
N ASP A 92 14.96 -6.44 -16.94
CA ASP A 92 14.53 -5.50 -17.98
C ASP A 92 15.25 -4.16 -17.84
N GLU A 93 16.28 -3.96 -18.67
CA GLU A 93 17.13 -2.76 -18.66
C GLU A 93 16.40 -1.47 -19.05
N GLN A 94 15.14 -1.55 -19.53
CA GLN A 94 14.34 -0.36 -19.85
C GLN A 94 13.69 0.27 -18.62
N ILE A 95 13.59 -0.47 -17.51
CA ILE A 95 12.93 -0.03 -16.28
C ILE A 95 13.96 0.38 -15.24
N SER A 96 13.83 1.60 -14.70
CA SER A 96 14.67 2.04 -13.57
C SER A 96 14.46 1.12 -12.35
N THR A 97 15.56 0.69 -11.74
CA THR A 97 15.55 -0.08 -10.49
C THR A 97 15.01 0.73 -9.30
N ASP A 98 14.89 2.06 -9.40
CA ASP A 98 14.25 2.90 -8.38
C ASP A 98 12.80 2.45 -8.06
N PHE A 99 12.11 1.89 -9.06
CA PHE A 99 10.77 1.33 -8.93
C PHE A 99 10.72 -0.01 -8.17
N ALA A 100 11.88 -0.62 -7.86
CA ALA A 100 11.98 -1.82 -7.03
C ALA A 100 12.49 -1.55 -5.61
N SER A 101 12.57 -0.27 -5.21
CA SER A 101 12.92 0.09 -3.83
C SER A 101 11.85 -0.40 -2.84
N MET A 102 12.24 -0.58 -1.57
CA MET A 102 11.28 -0.99 -0.53
C MET A 102 10.19 0.07 -0.24
N HIS A 103 10.20 1.25 -0.86
CA HIS A 103 9.06 2.15 -0.84
C HIS A 103 7.77 1.48 -1.35
N GLU A 104 7.91 0.52 -2.27
CA GLU A 104 6.78 -0.18 -2.87
C GLU A 104 6.17 -1.25 -1.96
N TYR A 105 6.66 -1.43 -0.71
CA TYR A 105 6.05 -2.36 0.26
C TYR A 105 4.57 -2.11 0.52
N LYS A 106 4.08 -0.89 0.29
CA LYS A 106 2.66 -0.54 0.41
C LYS A 106 1.77 -1.35 -0.55
N SER A 107 2.33 -1.88 -1.64
CA SER A 107 1.62 -2.79 -2.55
C SER A 107 1.23 -4.12 -1.87
N ILE A 108 1.96 -4.55 -0.83
CA ILE A 108 1.56 -5.70 0.00
C ILE A 108 0.23 -5.40 0.69
N TYR A 109 0.05 -4.20 1.25
CA TYR A 109 -1.23 -3.83 1.85
C TYR A 109 -2.36 -3.80 0.83
N ALA A 110 -2.14 -3.25 -0.37
CA ALA A 110 -3.13 -3.31 -1.45
C ALA A 110 -3.51 -4.77 -1.79
N ALA A 111 -2.53 -5.68 -1.88
CA ALA A 111 -2.81 -7.08 -2.13
C ALA A 111 -3.62 -7.73 -1.00
N LEU A 112 -3.27 -7.47 0.27
CA LEU A 112 -4.03 -7.94 1.44
C LEU A 112 -5.47 -7.40 1.45
N LEU A 113 -5.64 -6.12 1.10
CA LEU A 113 -6.95 -5.49 0.99
C LEU A 113 -7.78 -6.07 -0.16
N SER A 114 -7.15 -6.63 -1.17
CA SER A 114 -7.85 -7.30 -2.27
C SER A 114 -8.33 -8.71 -1.96
N ASP A 115 -8.17 -9.20 -0.73
CA ASP A 115 -8.42 -10.60 -0.34
C ASP A 115 -7.59 -11.63 -1.13
N ASN A 116 -6.50 -11.20 -1.80
CA ASN A 116 -5.61 -12.06 -2.57
C ASN A 116 -4.26 -12.24 -1.84
N ILE A 117 -4.21 -13.22 -0.92
CA ILE A 117 -3.00 -13.51 -0.14
C ILE A 117 -1.83 -13.98 -1.00
N GLU A 118 -2.10 -14.73 -2.08
CA GLU A 118 -1.07 -15.22 -3.00
C GLU A 118 -0.34 -14.06 -3.68
N LEU A 119 -1.08 -13.04 -4.11
CA LEU A 119 -0.51 -11.81 -4.66
C LEU A 119 0.35 -11.07 -3.64
N ALA A 120 -0.10 -10.98 -2.38
CA ALA A 120 0.67 -10.33 -1.32
C ALA A 120 2.02 -11.06 -1.10
N VAL A 121 1.98 -12.40 -1.06
CA VAL A 121 3.17 -13.24 -0.93
C VAL A 121 4.10 -13.10 -2.14
N SER A 122 3.55 -13.07 -3.36
CA SER A 122 4.32 -12.87 -4.59
C SER A 122 5.09 -11.55 -4.57
N ILE A 123 4.41 -10.45 -4.25
CA ILE A 123 5.02 -9.12 -4.11
C ILE A 123 6.10 -9.13 -3.02
N ALA A 124 5.83 -9.72 -1.85
CA ALA A 124 6.80 -9.78 -0.77
C ALA A 124 8.09 -10.54 -1.14
N LYS A 125 7.99 -11.57 -1.97
CA LYS A 125 9.16 -12.29 -2.50
C LYS A 125 10.00 -11.43 -3.45
N LEU A 126 9.35 -10.60 -4.27
CA LEU A 126 10.01 -9.74 -5.25
C LEU A 126 10.65 -8.49 -4.61
N LEU A 127 10.12 -8.02 -3.48
CA LEU A 127 10.63 -6.82 -2.80
C LEU A 127 11.93 -7.09 -2.04
N GLY A 128 12.81 -6.08 -2.00
CA GLY A 128 14.03 -6.11 -1.21
C GLY A 128 15.20 -6.87 -1.85
N GLY A 129 16.33 -6.94 -1.14
CA GLY A 129 17.50 -7.71 -1.56
C GLY A 129 18.39 -7.03 -2.59
N ARG A 130 18.26 -5.70 -2.77
CA ARG A 130 19.00 -4.93 -3.78
C ARG A 130 19.83 -3.80 -3.11
N PRO A 131 20.98 -4.12 -2.50
CA PRO A 131 21.75 -3.16 -1.69
C PRO A 131 22.16 -1.88 -2.45
N GLU A 132 22.38 -1.98 -3.76
CA GLU A 132 22.79 -0.87 -4.62
C GLU A 132 21.75 0.26 -4.73
N ILE A 133 20.46 -0.08 -4.64
CA ILE A 133 19.35 0.89 -4.63
C ILE A 133 18.81 1.15 -3.23
N GLU A 134 18.97 0.20 -2.30
CA GLU A 134 18.56 0.30 -0.90
C GLU A 134 19.67 0.90 -0.02
N LYS A 135 20.24 2.03 -0.46
CA LYS A 135 21.40 2.66 0.20
C LYS A 135 21.20 2.82 1.72
N ASP A 136 22.29 2.62 2.46
CA ASP A 136 22.44 2.41 3.91
C ASP A 136 21.76 3.39 4.88
N ASP A 137 21.10 4.45 4.42
CA ASP A 137 20.18 5.23 5.24
C ASP A 137 18.82 4.53 5.27
N PHE A 138 18.77 3.40 6.00
CA PHE A 138 17.54 2.65 6.30
C PHE A 138 16.58 3.55 7.08
N ASP A 139 15.85 4.41 6.38
CA ASP A 139 14.77 5.18 6.95
C ASP A 139 13.70 4.23 7.52
N ALA A 140 12.96 4.69 8.52
CA ALA A 140 12.02 3.84 9.27
C ALA A 140 11.01 3.13 8.35
N PHE A 141 10.70 3.70 7.17
CA PHE A 141 9.85 3.07 6.18
C PHE A 141 10.51 1.86 5.49
N TYR A 142 11.80 1.91 5.15
CA TYR A 142 12.55 0.77 4.57
C TYR A 142 12.49 -0.41 5.52
N ILE A 143 12.80 -0.15 6.79
CA ILE A 143 12.80 -1.15 7.85
C ILE A 143 11.39 -1.71 8.07
N SER A 144 10.38 -0.85 8.08
CA SER A 144 8.97 -1.26 8.21
C SER A 144 8.51 -2.15 7.04
N GLY A 145 8.99 -1.89 5.83
CA GLY A 145 8.71 -2.73 4.66
C GLY A 145 9.32 -4.12 4.78
N TYR A 146 10.56 -4.21 5.27
CA TYR A 146 11.20 -5.50 5.54
C TYR A 146 10.49 -6.28 6.65
N LEU A 147 10.07 -5.59 7.72
CA LEU A 147 9.27 -6.20 8.78
C LEU A 147 7.95 -6.76 8.24
N LEU A 148 7.23 -6.01 7.41
CA LEU A 148 6.00 -6.51 6.78
C LEU A 148 6.26 -7.72 5.87
N LYS A 149 7.32 -7.65 5.04
CA LYS A 149 7.72 -8.75 4.14
C LYS A 149 7.96 -10.02 4.93
N TYR A 150 8.86 -9.99 5.90
CA TYR A 150 9.25 -11.18 6.65
C TYR A 150 8.13 -11.67 7.57
N LEU A 151 7.34 -10.74 8.11
CA LEU A 151 6.14 -11.11 8.82
C LEU A 151 5.22 -11.91 7.90
N LEU A 152 4.84 -11.38 6.73
CA LEU A 152 3.95 -12.05 5.77
C LEU A 152 4.50 -13.41 5.29
N LEU A 153 5.81 -13.52 5.09
CA LEU A 153 6.48 -14.75 4.66
C LEU A 153 6.74 -15.76 5.79
N GLU A 154 6.32 -15.45 7.02
CA GLU A 154 6.54 -16.29 8.21
C GLU A 154 8.02 -16.58 8.49
N GLN A 155 8.86 -15.56 8.23
CA GLN A 155 10.31 -15.57 8.34
C GLN A 155 10.76 -14.75 9.57
N GLU A 156 10.41 -15.23 10.77
CA GLU A 156 10.61 -14.47 12.01
C GLU A 156 12.09 -14.21 12.34
N GLU A 157 12.96 -15.17 12.02
CA GLU A 157 14.41 -15.04 12.24
C GLU A 157 15.00 -13.90 11.41
N GLU A 158 14.54 -13.76 10.16
CA GLU A 158 14.94 -12.70 9.24
C GLU A 158 14.37 -11.34 9.62
N ALA A 159 13.21 -11.30 10.29
CA ALA A 159 12.60 -10.06 10.76
C ALA A 159 13.31 -9.46 11.98
N SER A 160 13.86 -10.29 12.86
CA SER A 160 14.46 -9.87 14.14
C SER A 160 15.53 -8.77 14.02
N PRO A 161 16.49 -8.84 13.07
CA PRO A 161 17.44 -7.75 12.83
C PRO A 161 16.78 -6.42 12.46
N TYR A 162 15.69 -6.44 11.69
CA TYR A 162 14.97 -5.23 11.30
C TYR A 162 14.17 -4.65 12.47
N LEU A 163 13.65 -5.50 13.36
CA LEU A 163 12.96 -5.05 14.57
C LEU A 163 13.91 -4.26 15.49
N ALA A 164 15.12 -4.78 15.69
CA ALA A 164 16.17 -4.11 16.47
C ALA A 164 16.65 -2.82 15.81
N LYS A 165 16.80 -2.81 14.47
CA LYS A 165 17.17 -1.61 13.72
C LYS A 165 16.10 -0.50 13.86
N LEU A 166 14.82 -0.85 13.73
CA LEU A 166 13.72 0.11 13.84
C LEU A 166 13.67 0.74 15.24
N GLU A 167 13.81 -0.07 16.29
CA GLU A 167 13.89 0.42 17.68
C GLU A 167 15.03 1.41 17.87
N LYS A 168 16.24 1.06 17.41
CA LYS A 168 17.42 1.93 17.49
C LYS A 168 17.24 3.25 16.72
N GLN A 169 16.48 3.23 15.63
CA GLN A 169 16.22 4.44 14.85
C GLN A 169 15.18 5.35 15.51
N LEU A 170 14.12 4.78 16.07
CA LEU A 170 13.01 5.54 16.66
C LEU A 170 13.35 6.12 18.04
N THR A 171 14.33 5.55 18.75
CA THR A 171 14.91 6.21 19.93
C THR A 171 15.57 7.55 19.60
N LYS A 172 16.00 7.75 18.34
CA LYS A 172 16.63 9.01 17.87
C LYS A 172 15.65 9.98 17.22
N LYS A 173 14.56 9.47 16.65
CA LYS A 173 13.55 10.27 15.92
C LYS A 173 12.17 9.98 16.51
N ASN A 174 11.57 10.99 17.14
CA ASN A 174 10.20 10.88 17.66
C ASN A 174 9.19 10.87 16.48
N ASN A 175 8.89 9.69 15.94
CA ASN A 175 7.89 9.50 14.90
C ASN A 175 6.83 8.51 15.38
N THR A 176 5.71 9.05 15.88
CA THR A 176 4.60 8.27 16.43
C THR A 176 4.06 7.21 15.46
N TYR A 177 4.03 7.51 14.15
CA TYR A 177 3.52 6.58 13.14
C TYR A 177 4.37 5.30 13.09
N TYR A 178 5.69 5.43 12.92
CA TYR A 178 6.58 4.27 12.85
C TYR A 178 6.79 3.61 14.22
N SER A 179 6.74 4.36 15.32
CA SER A 179 6.73 3.77 16.67
C SER A 179 5.52 2.88 16.90
N SER A 180 4.36 3.27 16.39
CA SER A 180 3.16 2.44 16.47
C SER A 180 3.30 1.17 15.63
N LEU A 181 3.89 1.25 14.43
CA LEU A 181 4.19 0.07 13.62
C LEU A 181 5.16 -0.89 14.32
N LEU A 182 6.21 -0.38 14.96
CA LEU A 182 7.14 -1.19 15.75
C LEU A 182 6.41 -1.94 16.88
N GLU A 183 5.54 -1.26 17.63
CA GLU A 183 4.73 -1.88 18.68
C GLU A 183 3.82 -2.98 18.12
N ILE A 184 3.14 -2.70 17.01
CA ILE A 184 2.29 -3.69 16.34
C ILE A 184 3.12 -4.92 15.94
N TYR A 185 4.25 -4.74 15.25
CA TYR A 185 5.08 -5.87 14.82
C TYR A 185 5.55 -6.73 16.01
N ARG A 186 5.98 -6.10 17.11
CA ARG A 186 6.33 -6.80 18.36
C ARG A 186 5.16 -7.62 18.91
N ALA A 187 4.00 -6.98 19.02
CA ALA A 187 2.81 -7.59 19.56
C ALA A 187 2.34 -8.77 18.71
N ILE A 188 2.51 -8.70 17.38
CA ILE A 188 2.23 -9.82 16.47
C ILE A 188 3.13 -11.02 16.75
N TYR A 189 4.45 -10.82 16.89
CA TYR A 189 5.38 -11.91 17.23
C TYR A 189 5.05 -12.52 18.60
N ASN A 190 4.69 -11.68 19.58
CA ASN A 190 4.31 -12.12 20.92
C ASN A 190 2.88 -12.69 21.01
N LYS A 191 2.10 -12.61 19.92
CA LYS A 191 0.67 -12.97 19.87
C LYS A 191 -0.18 -12.22 20.91
N ASP A 192 0.23 -11.02 21.30
CA ASP A 192 -0.49 -10.18 22.27
C ASP A 192 -1.56 -9.35 21.55
N LYS A 193 -2.80 -9.84 21.56
CA LYS A 193 -3.93 -9.17 20.90
C LYS A 193 -4.20 -7.76 21.43
N LYS A 194 -4.00 -7.54 22.74
CA LYS A 194 -4.29 -6.25 23.36
C LYS A 194 -3.26 -5.22 22.93
N GLU A 195 -1.98 -5.60 22.92
CA GLU A 195 -0.92 -4.72 22.43
C GLU A 195 -1.07 -4.42 20.93
N ILE A 196 -1.55 -5.39 20.13
CA ILE A 196 -1.87 -5.13 18.71
C ILE A 196 -2.98 -4.07 18.61
N GLU A 197 -4.08 -4.22 19.36
CA GLU A 197 -5.19 -3.26 19.35
C GLU A 197 -4.75 -1.85 19.75
N ASP A 198 -3.98 -1.75 20.84
CA ASP A 198 -3.46 -0.47 21.33
C ASP A 198 -2.47 0.14 20.33
N GLY A 199 -1.61 -0.68 19.72
CA GLY A 199 -0.69 -0.29 18.65
C GLY A 199 -1.43 0.26 17.43
N ILE A 200 -2.51 -0.38 16.98
CA ILE A 200 -3.32 0.10 15.86
C ILE A 200 -3.98 1.45 16.20
N LYS A 201 -4.55 1.62 17.40
CA LYS A 201 -5.11 2.93 17.81
C LYS A 201 -4.05 4.04 17.77
N LYS A 202 -2.82 3.76 18.22
CA LYS A 202 -1.70 4.71 18.12
C LYS A 202 -1.30 4.98 16.66
N LEU A 203 -1.30 3.96 15.81
CA LEU A 203 -1.04 4.10 14.38
C LEU A 203 -2.03 5.08 13.74
N LEU A 204 -3.32 4.96 14.04
CA LEU A 204 -4.36 5.85 13.51
C LEU A 204 -4.21 7.29 14.01
N ASN A 205 -3.77 7.48 15.26
CA ASN A 205 -3.43 8.82 15.76
C ASN A 205 -2.22 9.41 15.02
N GLY A 206 -1.18 8.62 14.78
CA GLY A 206 -0.01 9.02 13.98
C GLY A 206 -0.40 9.34 12.53
N HIS A 207 -1.26 8.53 11.93
CA HIS A 207 -1.79 8.67 10.58
C HIS A 207 -2.44 10.05 10.38
N ARG A 208 -3.34 10.45 11.29
CA ARG A 208 -4.02 11.76 11.26
C ARG A 208 -3.06 12.96 11.42
N ALA A 209 -1.92 12.74 12.07
CA ALA A 209 -0.92 13.78 12.30
C ALA A 209 0.00 14.01 11.08
N LEU A 210 0.09 13.06 10.15
CA LEU A 210 0.96 13.18 8.97
C LEU A 210 0.39 14.19 7.96
N LYS A 211 1.19 15.21 7.63
CA LYS A 211 0.79 16.27 6.70
C LYS A 211 0.59 15.74 5.28
N ASP A 212 1.47 14.86 4.82
CA ASP A 212 1.42 14.31 3.46
C ASP A 212 0.17 13.47 3.20
N PHE A 213 -0.45 12.93 4.27
CA PHE A 213 -1.68 12.16 4.16
C PHE A 213 -2.88 13.04 3.85
N LYS A 214 -2.91 14.30 4.33
CA LYS A 214 -3.99 15.28 4.12
C LYS A 214 -4.12 15.82 2.68
N SER A 215 -3.31 15.30 1.77
CA SER A 215 -3.34 15.63 0.34
C SER A 215 -3.29 14.38 -0.53
N SER A 216 -3.72 13.25 0.03
CA SER A 216 -3.75 11.95 -0.64
C SER A 216 -4.99 11.18 -0.20
N GLU A 217 -5.30 10.10 -0.89
CA GLU A 217 -6.34 9.16 -0.53
C GLU A 217 -6.18 8.57 0.88
N ASN A 218 -4.97 8.64 1.46
CA ASN A 218 -4.76 8.25 2.85
C ASN A 218 -5.49 9.18 3.84
N GLU A 219 -5.90 10.39 3.46
CA GLU A 219 -6.72 11.24 4.34
C GLU A 219 -8.00 10.53 4.83
N PHE A 220 -8.54 9.64 4.00
CA PHE A 220 -9.84 9.00 4.23
C PHE A 220 -9.76 7.54 4.65
N LEU A 221 -8.58 6.93 4.57
CA LEU A 221 -8.41 5.51 4.78
C LEU A 221 -7.01 5.21 5.31
N SER A 222 -6.91 4.43 6.38
CA SER A 222 -5.63 3.83 6.78
C SER A 222 -5.43 2.52 6.03
N ILE A 223 -4.82 2.60 4.84
CA ILE A 223 -4.49 1.43 4.01
C ILE A 223 -3.59 0.47 4.80
N GLU A 224 -2.58 1.01 5.48
CA GLU A 224 -1.69 0.26 6.34
C GLU A 224 -2.44 -0.40 7.51
N GLY A 225 -3.32 0.32 8.22
CA GLY A 225 -4.11 -0.22 9.33
C GLY A 225 -5.05 -1.34 8.90
N LEU A 226 -5.80 -1.16 7.82
CA LEU A 226 -6.68 -2.19 7.27
C LEU A 226 -5.87 -3.39 6.75
N GLY A 227 -4.72 -3.14 6.11
CA GLY A 227 -3.85 -4.20 5.61
C GLY A 227 -3.30 -5.08 6.73
N ILE A 228 -2.90 -4.48 7.86
CA ILE A 228 -2.50 -5.21 9.07
C ILE A 228 -3.67 -6.04 9.61
N LEU A 229 -4.88 -5.49 9.70
CA LEU A 229 -6.06 -6.24 10.13
C LEU A 229 -6.36 -7.43 9.20
N LYS A 230 -6.24 -7.27 7.88
CA LYS A 230 -6.37 -8.37 6.91
C LYS A 230 -5.28 -9.43 7.08
N LEU A 231 -4.03 -9.03 7.33
CA LEU A 231 -2.94 -9.96 7.62
C LEU A 231 -3.25 -10.81 8.86
N LEU A 232 -3.73 -10.17 9.92
CA LEU A 232 -4.12 -10.84 11.17
C LEU A 232 -5.30 -11.80 10.97
N GLN A 233 -6.32 -11.39 10.22
CA GLN A 233 -7.46 -12.26 9.90
C GLN A 233 -7.03 -13.52 9.14
N ASN A 234 -6.11 -13.39 8.17
CA ASN A 234 -5.54 -14.54 7.46
C ASN A 234 -4.78 -15.51 8.39
N ARG A 235 -4.39 -15.06 9.59
CA ARG A 235 -3.74 -15.85 10.65
C ARG A 235 -4.70 -16.31 11.75
N GLY A 236 -6.01 -16.13 11.55
CA GLY A 236 -7.02 -16.47 12.55
C GLY A 236 -7.06 -15.51 13.76
N ILE A 237 -6.41 -14.36 13.68
CA ILE A 237 -6.46 -13.31 14.70
C ILE A 237 -7.49 -12.27 14.24
N ASN A 238 -8.68 -12.32 14.85
CA ASN A 238 -9.73 -11.34 14.60
C ASN A 238 -9.63 -10.20 15.62
N ILE A 239 -9.45 -8.99 15.11
CA ILE A 239 -9.45 -7.75 15.88
C ILE A 239 -10.44 -6.80 15.20
N ALA A 240 -11.30 -6.16 15.99
CA ALA A 240 -12.27 -5.18 15.52
C ALA A 240 -12.01 -3.84 16.23
N ILE A 241 -11.75 -2.80 15.45
CA ILE A 241 -11.50 -1.45 15.94
C ILE A 241 -12.46 -0.51 15.21
N GLU A 242 -13.34 0.13 15.97
CA GLU A 242 -14.25 1.14 15.44
C GLU A 242 -13.50 2.47 15.26
N ASP A 243 -13.23 2.83 14.01
CA ASP A 243 -12.56 4.07 13.64
C ASP A 243 -12.95 4.44 12.20
N ASP A 244 -13.09 5.74 11.90
CA ASP A 244 -13.53 6.22 10.58
C ASP A 244 -12.51 5.94 9.46
N LEU A 245 -11.22 5.78 9.80
CA LEU A 245 -10.17 5.37 8.87
C LEU A 245 -10.15 3.86 8.62
N LEU A 246 -10.93 3.07 9.37
CA LEU A 246 -10.99 1.61 9.32
C LEU A 246 -12.43 1.12 9.08
N PRO A 247 -13.00 1.30 7.87
CA PRO A 247 -14.34 0.81 7.57
C PRO A 247 -14.41 -0.72 7.68
N LEU A 248 -14.92 -1.24 8.81
CA LEU A 248 -14.92 -2.67 9.15
C LEU A 248 -15.61 -3.56 8.12
N LYS A 249 -16.57 -3.04 7.36
CA LYS A 249 -17.19 -3.74 6.23
C LYS A 249 -16.16 -4.21 5.19
N PHE A 250 -15.05 -3.50 5.06
CA PHE A 250 -13.95 -3.89 4.18
C PHE A 250 -13.23 -5.18 4.66
N LEU A 251 -13.33 -5.52 5.95
CA LEU A 251 -12.76 -6.73 6.53
C LEU A 251 -13.60 -7.99 6.29
N GLU A 252 -14.85 -7.85 5.84
CA GLU A 252 -15.66 -8.98 5.40
C GLU A 252 -14.96 -9.68 4.21
N LYS A 253 -15.19 -10.99 4.04
CA LYS A 253 -14.64 -11.76 2.92
C LYS A 253 -15.64 -11.72 1.77
N ASP A 254 -15.17 -11.36 0.59
CA ASP A 254 -15.98 -11.38 -0.63
C ASP A 254 -15.52 -12.49 -1.57
N ASP A 255 -16.45 -13.14 -2.27
CA ASP A 255 -16.12 -13.96 -3.44
C ASP A 255 -15.86 -13.03 -4.64
N LEU A 256 -14.57 -12.75 -4.83
CA LEU A 256 -14.07 -11.89 -5.90
C LEU A 256 -13.75 -12.71 -7.14
N VAL A 257 -14.18 -12.20 -8.29
CA VAL A 257 -13.65 -12.62 -9.60
C VAL A 257 -12.64 -11.56 -9.98
N TYR A 258 -11.36 -11.89 -9.88
CA TYR A 258 -10.30 -10.93 -10.17
C TYR A 258 -10.29 -10.57 -11.66
N PRO A 259 -10.23 -9.27 -12.00
CA PRO A 259 -10.20 -8.85 -13.39
C PRO A 259 -8.93 -9.34 -14.10
N GLU A 260 -9.08 -9.86 -15.31
CA GLU A 260 -7.95 -10.20 -16.17
C GLU A 260 -7.25 -8.92 -16.66
N ILE A 261 -5.93 -8.98 -16.75
CA ILE A 261 -5.08 -7.89 -17.24
C ILE A 261 -4.64 -8.24 -18.65
N ASP A 262 -5.38 -7.76 -19.64
CA ASP A 262 -5.22 -8.09 -21.07
C ASP A 262 -4.37 -7.06 -21.85
N TYR A 263 -3.97 -5.97 -21.20
CA TYR A 263 -3.39 -4.81 -21.87
C TYR A 263 -1.86 -4.74 -21.81
N PHE A 264 -1.18 -5.78 -21.32
CA PHE A 264 0.29 -5.90 -21.37
C PHE A 264 0.78 -7.07 -22.23
N VAL A 265 -0.11 -7.69 -22.99
CA VAL A 265 0.22 -8.82 -23.85
C VAL A 265 1.09 -8.33 -25.02
N LYS A 266 2.28 -8.90 -25.16
CA LYS A 266 3.06 -8.92 -26.40
C LYS A 266 2.68 -10.17 -27.19
#